data_AF-A0A7Y1SYR3-F1
#
_entry.id   AF-A0A7Y1SYR3-F1
#
_cell.length_a   1.000
_cell.length_b   1.000
_cell.length_c   1.000
_cell.angle_alpha   90.00
_cell.angle_beta   90.00
_cell.angle_gamma   90.00
#
_symmetry.space_group_name_H-M   'P 1'
#
loop_
_entity.id
_entity.type
_entity.pdbx_description
1 polymer ?
#
loop_
_entity_poly.entity_id
_entity_poly.type
_entity_poly.pdbx_seq_one_letter_code
_entity_poly.pdbx_strand_id
1 'polypeptide(L)'
;MTAARQYSVPSDDSLPLHDLGASQAELEKAVKAVHTGLAGQGARRGRIWALGVLDSVGSLTGAFERHAAMSESALENLLEIAPQLGHVAVQLEDEHEKIIITLEECLCRLRREPSAPETEWVNELRVQLIEALHALANHREREECFVYDTFESETGGGD
;
A
#
# COMPACT_ATOMS: atom_id res chain seq x y z
N MET A 1 18.81 40.76 -15.45
CA MET A 1 17.42 40.95 -14.97
C MET A 1 16.61 39.78 -15.50
N THR A 2 16.60 38.68 -14.74
CA THR A 2 15.98 37.42 -15.14
C THR A 2 14.56 37.43 -14.58
N ALA A 3 13.56 37.34 -15.45
CA ALA A 3 12.16 37.33 -15.06
C ALA A 3 11.87 36.04 -14.27
N ALA A 4 11.51 36.18 -13.01
CA ALA A 4 10.97 35.08 -12.21
C ALA A 4 9.67 34.61 -12.87
N ARG A 5 9.66 33.37 -13.39
CA ARG A 5 8.42 32.68 -13.75
C ARG A 5 7.63 32.49 -12.46
N GLN A 6 6.64 33.34 -12.24
CA GLN A 6 5.56 33.05 -11.29
C GLN A 6 4.77 31.89 -11.88
N TYR A 7 5.10 30.66 -11.50
CA TYR A 7 4.19 29.54 -11.66
C TYR A 7 2.99 29.82 -10.76
N SER A 8 1.87 30.20 -11.37
CA SER A 8 0.59 30.18 -10.68
C SER A 8 0.27 28.72 -10.41
N VAL A 9 0.45 28.30 -9.16
CA VAL A 9 -0.14 27.06 -8.65
C VAL A 9 -1.65 27.19 -8.91
N PRO A 10 -2.27 26.31 -9.72
CA PRO A 10 -3.71 26.38 -9.95
C PRO A 10 -4.40 26.29 -8.59
N SER A 11 -5.05 27.39 -8.22
CA SER A 11 -5.91 27.47 -7.05
C SER A 11 -7.26 26.91 -7.47
N ASP A 12 -7.34 25.59 -7.57
CA ASP A 12 -8.62 24.89 -7.65
C ASP A 12 -8.67 23.89 -6.50
N ASP A 13 -9.72 24.00 -5.68
CA ASP A 13 -9.93 23.30 -4.44
C ASP A 13 -9.98 21.77 -4.67
N SER A 14 -9.34 21.00 -3.77
CA SER A 14 -9.15 19.53 -3.76
C SER A 14 -8.07 18.95 -4.69
N LEU A 15 -6.79 19.24 -4.39
CA LEU A 15 -5.71 18.34 -4.78
C LEU A 15 -5.98 16.92 -4.22
N PRO A 16 -5.71 15.84 -4.98
CA PRO A 16 -5.82 14.43 -4.53
C PRO A 16 -5.05 14.10 -3.24
N LEU A 17 -4.20 15.01 -2.78
CA LEU A 17 -3.33 14.88 -1.61
C LEU A 17 -4.10 14.73 -0.29
N HIS A 18 -5.24 15.41 -0.12
CA HIS A 18 -6.04 15.25 1.10
C HIS A 18 -6.65 13.85 1.18
N ASP A 19 -7.10 13.34 0.03
CA ASP A 19 -7.67 12.01 -0.06
C ASP A 19 -6.55 10.94 0.09
N LEU A 20 -5.35 11.19 -0.43
CA LEU A 20 -4.19 10.31 -0.25
C LEU A 20 -3.79 10.16 1.22
N GLY A 21 -3.76 11.26 1.98
CA GLY A 21 -3.48 11.21 3.42
C GLY A 21 -4.54 10.43 4.20
N ALA A 22 -5.82 10.56 3.83
CA ALA A 22 -6.89 9.76 4.41
C ALA A 22 -6.73 8.26 4.06
N SER A 23 -6.40 7.96 2.81
CA SER A 23 -6.13 6.59 2.33
C SER A 23 -4.97 5.93 3.09
N GLN A 24 -3.87 6.66 3.31
CA GLN A 24 -2.73 6.17 4.10
C GLN A 24 -3.12 5.85 5.55
N ALA A 25 -3.92 6.72 6.19
CA ALA A 25 -4.42 6.48 7.54
C ALA A 25 -5.35 5.25 7.62
N GLU A 26 -6.20 5.04 6.60
CA GLU A 26 -7.01 3.82 6.48
C GLU A 26 -6.15 2.57 6.33
N LEU A 27 -5.11 2.64 5.49
CA LEU A 27 -4.16 1.56 5.27
C LEU A 27 -3.42 1.18 6.56
N GLU A 28 -2.92 2.16 7.31
CA GLU A 28 -2.28 1.96 8.62
C GLU A 28 -3.19 1.26 9.62
N LYS A 29 -4.45 1.71 9.69
CA LYS A 29 -5.45 1.11 10.55
C LYS A 29 -5.70 -0.35 10.17
N ALA A 30 -5.77 -0.65 8.87
CA ALA A 30 -5.98 -2.01 8.38
C ALA A 30 -4.77 -2.92 8.67
N VAL A 31 -3.55 -2.42 8.46
CA VAL A 31 -2.30 -3.13 8.82
C VAL A 31 -2.28 -3.51 10.30
N LYS A 32 -2.63 -2.56 11.18
CA LYS A 32 -2.70 -2.80 12.62
C LYS A 32 -3.75 -3.86 12.99
N ALA A 33 -4.89 -3.87 12.28
CA ALA A 33 -5.93 -4.87 12.48
C ALA A 33 -5.46 -6.28 12.11
N VAL A 34 -4.72 -6.43 11.00
CA VAL A 34 -4.12 -7.71 10.60
C VAL A 34 -3.08 -8.15 11.64
N HIS A 35 -2.14 -7.29 12.04
CA HIS A 35 -1.15 -7.62 13.08
C HIS A 35 -1.81 -8.13 14.37
N THR A 36 -2.88 -7.45 14.81
CA THR A 36 -3.63 -7.84 16.01
C THR A 36 -4.30 -9.21 15.83
N GLY A 37 -4.89 -9.48 14.66
CA GLY A 37 -5.48 -10.78 14.33
C GLY A 37 -4.45 -11.92 14.30
N LEU A 38 -3.26 -11.67 13.75
CA LEU A 38 -2.17 -12.65 13.69
C LEU A 38 -1.67 -13.06 15.07
N ALA A 39 -1.63 -12.12 16.02
CA ALA A 39 -1.20 -12.35 17.41
C ALA A 39 -2.17 -13.22 18.23
N GLY A 40 -3.39 -13.47 17.73
CA GLY A 40 -4.38 -14.33 18.39
C GLY A 40 -3.95 -15.81 18.49
N GLN A 41 -4.56 -16.56 19.42
CA GLN A 41 -4.30 -18.00 19.58
C GLN A 41 -4.97 -18.83 18.47
N GLY A 42 -4.24 -19.17 17.42
CA GLY A 42 -4.71 -20.06 16.34
C GLY A 42 -4.58 -21.57 16.64
N ALA A 43 -3.73 -21.98 17.59
CA ALA A 43 -3.54 -23.40 17.90
C ALA A 43 -4.81 -23.97 18.57
N ARG A 44 -5.46 -24.96 17.92
CA ARG A 44 -6.74 -25.62 18.30
C ARG A 44 -8.02 -24.83 18.01
N ARG A 45 -7.91 -23.61 17.45
CA ARG A 45 -9.04 -22.76 17.03
C ARG A 45 -8.76 -22.13 15.67
N GLY A 46 -8.09 -22.85 14.78
CA GLY A 46 -7.60 -22.34 13.50
C GLY A 46 -8.70 -21.78 12.63
N ARG A 47 -9.88 -22.42 12.58
CA ARG A 47 -11.04 -21.85 11.84
C ARG A 47 -11.54 -20.52 12.39
N ILE A 48 -11.70 -20.41 13.71
CA ILE A 48 -12.18 -19.16 14.35
C ILE A 48 -11.14 -18.06 14.16
N TRP A 49 -9.86 -18.41 14.32
CA TRP A 49 -8.75 -17.52 14.03
C TRP A 49 -8.76 -17.06 12.57
N ALA A 50 -8.91 -17.96 11.61
CA ALA A 50 -8.92 -17.66 10.19
C ALA A 50 -10.09 -16.75 9.80
N LEU A 51 -11.27 -16.91 10.38
CA LEU A 51 -12.41 -16.01 10.15
C LEU A 51 -12.10 -14.57 10.63
N GLY A 52 -11.47 -14.42 11.80
CA GLY A 52 -11.06 -13.11 12.29
C GLY A 52 -9.96 -12.47 11.46
N VAL A 53 -9.01 -13.27 10.97
CA VAL A 53 -7.96 -12.80 10.05
C VAL A 53 -8.51 -12.47 8.67
N LEU A 54 -9.48 -13.25 8.16
CA LEU A 54 -10.12 -13.03 6.86
C LEU A 54 -10.76 -11.64 6.75
N ASP A 55 -11.46 -11.20 7.79
CA ASP A 55 -12.10 -9.87 7.82
C ASP A 55 -11.07 -8.73 7.81
N SER A 56 -10.04 -8.85 8.64
CA SER A 56 -8.94 -7.88 8.70
C SER A 56 -8.14 -7.83 7.40
N VAL A 57 -7.83 -8.98 6.79
CA VAL A 57 -7.10 -9.04 5.51
C VAL A 57 -7.97 -8.51 4.38
N GLY A 58 -9.27 -8.80 4.36
CA GLY A 58 -10.18 -8.24 3.36
C GLY A 58 -10.27 -6.72 3.45
N SER A 59 -10.30 -6.18 4.67
CA SER A 59 -10.23 -4.74 4.91
C SER A 59 -8.91 -4.14 4.45
N LEU A 60 -7.79 -4.84 4.67
CA LEU A 60 -6.46 -4.42 4.21
C LEU A 60 -6.38 -4.41 2.68
N THR A 61 -6.84 -5.45 2.00
CA THR A 61 -6.87 -5.52 0.54
C THR A 61 -7.66 -4.34 -0.04
N GLY A 62 -8.88 -4.10 0.45
CA GLY A 62 -9.68 -2.99 -0.07
C GLY A 62 -9.09 -1.61 0.24
N ALA A 63 -8.42 -1.43 1.39
CA ALA A 63 -7.72 -0.19 1.70
C ALA A 63 -6.51 0.02 0.79
N PHE A 64 -5.75 -1.04 0.52
CA PHE A 64 -4.58 -0.97 -0.35
C PHE A 64 -4.96 -0.75 -1.82
N GLU A 65 -6.02 -1.37 -2.32
CA GLU A 65 -6.53 -1.10 -3.68
C GLU A 65 -6.92 0.37 -3.89
N ARG A 66 -7.58 0.97 -2.89
CA ARG A 66 -7.89 2.42 -2.91
C ARG A 66 -6.63 3.26 -2.89
N HIS A 67 -5.68 2.92 -2.03
CA HIS A 67 -4.37 3.57 -1.98
C HIS A 67 -3.67 3.51 -3.34
N ALA A 68 -3.53 2.32 -3.93
CA ALA A 68 -2.89 2.12 -5.22
C ALA A 68 -3.55 2.98 -6.33
N ALA A 69 -4.88 2.92 -6.46
CA ALA A 69 -5.60 3.70 -7.46
C ALA A 69 -5.41 5.22 -7.30
N MET A 70 -5.32 5.70 -6.05
CA MET A 70 -5.12 7.12 -5.76
C MET A 70 -3.68 7.56 -5.98
N SER A 71 -2.71 6.75 -5.55
CA SER A 71 -1.28 6.96 -5.81
C SER A 71 -0.97 6.97 -7.31
N GLU A 72 -1.52 6.01 -8.06
CA GLU A 72 -1.34 5.92 -9.52
C GLU A 72 -1.96 7.13 -10.22
N SER A 73 -3.19 7.52 -9.89
CA SER A 73 -3.80 8.71 -10.47
C SER A 73 -3.02 10.00 -10.14
N ALA A 74 -2.51 10.13 -8.92
CA ALA A 74 -1.65 11.26 -8.56
C ALA A 74 -0.36 11.28 -9.37
N LEU A 75 0.22 10.11 -9.62
CA LEU A 75 1.45 9.96 -10.38
C LEU A 75 1.27 10.18 -11.88
N GLU A 76 0.16 9.74 -12.47
CA GLU A 76 -0.20 10.06 -13.85
C GLU A 76 -0.24 11.58 -14.07
N ASN A 77 -0.88 12.32 -13.17
CA ASN A 77 -0.91 13.78 -13.21
C ASN A 77 0.50 14.40 -13.06
N LEU A 78 1.34 13.81 -12.19
CA LEU A 78 2.71 14.26 -11.98
C LEU A 78 3.60 14.02 -13.21
N LEU A 79 3.37 12.96 -13.97
CA LEU A 79 4.13 12.67 -15.19
C LEU A 79 3.93 13.71 -16.30
N GLU A 80 2.82 14.47 -16.28
CA GLU A 80 2.63 15.59 -17.20
C GLU A 80 3.65 16.72 -16.98
N ILE A 81 4.08 16.91 -15.74
CA ILE A 81 5.02 17.98 -15.34
C ILE A 81 6.45 17.46 -15.14
N ALA A 82 6.61 16.19 -14.76
CA ALA A 82 7.90 15.55 -14.47
C ALA A 82 8.03 14.19 -15.18
N PRO A 83 8.12 14.15 -16.52
CA PRO A 83 8.14 12.91 -17.30
C PRO A 83 9.34 11.99 -17.01
N GLN A 84 10.41 12.53 -16.44
CA GLN A 84 11.58 11.74 -15.99
C GLN A 84 11.23 10.69 -14.92
N LEU A 85 10.10 10.86 -14.22
CA LEU A 85 9.62 9.93 -13.20
C LEU A 85 8.92 8.69 -13.77
N GLY A 86 8.79 8.55 -15.09
CA GLY A 86 8.06 7.45 -15.72
C GLY A 86 8.55 6.05 -15.32
N HIS A 87 9.85 5.90 -15.06
CA HIS A 87 10.40 4.63 -14.57
C HIS A 87 9.95 4.28 -13.14
N VAL A 88 9.75 5.30 -12.29
CA VAL A 88 9.23 5.11 -10.93
C VAL A 88 7.75 4.76 -10.96
N ALA A 89 6.99 5.37 -11.87
CA ALA A 89 5.58 5.03 -12.05
C ALA A 89 5.37 3.55 -12.39
N VAL A 90 6.10 3.06 -13.38
CA VAL A 90 6.08 1.63 -13.73
C VAL A 90 6.48 0.77 -12.53
N GLN A 91 7.49 1.18 -11.76
CA GLN A 91 7.90 0.41 -10.58
C GLN A 91 6.82 0.38 -9.48
N LEU A 92 6.15 1.50 -9.22
CA LEU A 92 5.10 1.58 -8.20
C LEU A 92 3.87 0.75 -8.60
N GLU A 93 3.44 0.83 -9.86
CA GLU A 93 2.37 -0.02 -10.41
C GLU A 93 2.70 -1.51 -10.25
N ASP A 94 3.93 -1.91 -10.60
CA ASP A 94 4.45 -3.26 -10.43
C ASP A 94 4.43 -3.72 -8.96
N GLU A 95 4.73 -2.81 -8.02
CA GLU A 95 4.71 -3.09 -6.58
C GLU A 95 3.28 -3.24 -6.07
N HIS A 96 2.37 -2.35 -6.48
CA HIS A 96 0.95 -2.42 -6.15
C HIS A 96 0.34 -3.74 -6.61
N GLU A 97 0.54 -4.13 -7.87
CA GLU A 97 0.01 -5.37 -8.42
C GLU A 97 0.50 -6.60 -7.62
N LYS A 98 1.80 -6.66 -7.32
CA LYS A 98 2.39 -7.76 -6.54
C LYS A 98 1.80 -7.87 -5.15
N ILE A 99 1.60 -6.73 -4.46
CA ILE A 99 1.01 -6.72 -3.12
C ILE A 99 -0.46 -7.15 -3.17
N ILE A 100 -1.24 -6.64 -4.14
CA ILE A 100 -2.65 -7.02 -4.34
C ILE A 100 -2.76 -8.54 -4.56
N ILE A 101 -2.00 -9.10 -5.51
CA ILE A 101 -1.98 -10.54 -5.78
C ILE A 101 -1.66 -11.33 -4.52
N THR A 102 -0.63 -10.92 -3.76
CA THR A 102 -0.23 -11.60 -2.52
C THR A 102 -1.35 -11.60 -1.48
N LEU A 103 -2.07 -10.48 -1.32
CA LEU A 103 -3.19 -10.36 -0.40
C LEU A 103 -4.38 -11.21 -0.86
N GLU A 104 -4.70 -11.22 -2.15
CA GLU A 104 -5.75 -12.05 -2.73
C GLU A 104 -5.47 -13.55 -2.58
N GLU A 105 -4.22 -13.97 -2.75
CA GLU A 105 -3.80 -15.34 -2.49
C GLU A 105 -4.00 -15.72 -1.02
N CYS A 106 -3.66 -14.82 -0.09
CA CYS A 106 -3.91 -15.01 1.34
C CYS A 106 -5.42 -15.16 1.61
N LEU A 107 -6.26 -14.29 1.03
CA LEU A 107 -7.72 -14.38 1.14
C LEU A 107 -8.26 -15.71 0.60
N CYS A 108 -7.76 -16.16 -0.56
CA CYS A 108 -8.13 -17.43 -1.15
C CYS A 108 -7.79 -18.60 -0.22
N ARG A 109 -6.60 -18.58 0.41
CA ARG A 109 -6.19 -19.62 1.36
C ARG A 109 -6.97 -19.58 2.67
N LEU A 110 -7.31 -18.39 3.17
CA LEU A 110 -8.14 -18.21 4.37
C LEU A 110 -9.58 -18.70 4.19
N ARG A 111 -10.12 -18.63 2.96
CA ARG A 111 -11.47 -19.11 2.61
C ARG A 111 -11.53 -20.63 2.41
N ARG A 112 -10.41 -21.29 2.15
CA ARG A 112 -10.35 -22.72 1.86
C ARG A 112 -10.25 -23.55 3.12
N GLU A 113 -10.78 -24.77 3.05
CA GLU A 113 -10.61 -25.74 4.11
C GLU A 113 -9.15 -26.24 4.14
N PRO A 114 -8.51 -26.36 5.33
CA PRO A 114 -7.13 -26.81 5.42
C PRO A 114 -6.94 -28.20 4.81
N SER A 115 -6.00 -28.33 3.87
CA SER A 115 -5.56 -29.61 3.33
C SER A 115 -4.49 -30.30 4.19
N ALA A 116 -3.94 -29.57 5.16
CA ALA A 116 -2.90 -29.99 6.10
C ALA A 116 -3.44 -29.97 7.55
N PRO A 117 -2.71 -30.51 8.55
CA PRO A 117 -3.05 -30.31 9.95
C PRO A 117 -3.28 -28.83 10.27
N GLU A 118 -4.34 -28.53 11.04
CA GLU A 118 -4.79 -27.15 11.30
C GLU A 118 -3.65 -26.24 11.82
N THR A 119 -2.74 -26.78 12.62
CA THR A 119 -1.59 -26.05 13.15
C THR A 119 -0.55 -25.67 12.09
N GLU A 120 -0.33 -26.53 11.10
CA GLU A 120 0.61 -26.28 10.00
C GLU A 120 0.02 -25.21 9.06
N TRP A 121 -1.24 -25.38 8.66
CA TRP A 121 -1.98 -24.40 7.86
C TRP A 121 -2.01 -23.00 8.49
N VAL A 122 -2.26 -22.90 9.80
CA VAL A 122 -2.23 -21.62 10.53
C VAL A 122 -0.83 -20.99 10.49
N ASN A 123 0.22 -21.79 10.63
CA ASN A 123 1.60 -21.27 10.62
C ASN A 123 2.01 -20.80 9.23
N GLU A 124 1.67 -21.55 8.18
CA GLU A 124 1.93 -21.15 6.79
C GLU A 124 1.23 -19.84 6.44
N LEU A 125 -0.06 -19.71 6.78
CA LEU A 125 -0.81 -18.47 6.60
C LEU A 125 -0.20 -17.29 7.34
N ARG A 126 0.28 -17.50 8.58
CA ARG A 126 0.96 -16.45 9.34
C ARG A 126 2.24 -15.99 8.67
N VAL A 127 3.08 -16.92 8.22
CA VAL A 127 4.33 -16.57 7.53
C VAL A 127 4.02 -15.74 6.30
N GLN A 128 3.10 -16.20 5.45
CA GLN A 128 2.73 -15.51 4.22
C GLN A 128 2.15 -14.11 4.50
N LEU A 129 1.29 -13.96 5.52
CA LEU A 129 0.72 -12.67 5.90
C LEU A 129 1.78 -11.73 6.49
N ILE A 130 2.75 -12.23 7.26
CA ILE A 130 3.86 -11.41 7.76
C ILE A 130 4.73 -10.92 6.61
N GLU A 131 5.01 -11.77 5.62
CA GLU A 131 5.74 -11.38 4.41
C GLU A 131 4.99 -10.30 3.62
N ALA A 132 3.67 -10.43 3.46
CA ALA A 132 2.84 -9.40 2.83
C ALA A 132 2.88 -8.06 3.59
N LEU A 133 2.84 -8.10 4.93
CA LEU A 133 2.95 -6.90 5.76
C LEU A 133 4.33 -6.24 5.66
N HIS A 134 5.41 -7.03 5.55
CA HIS A 134 6.74 -6.50 5.30
C HIS A 134 6.87 -5.88 3.91
N ALA A 135 6.29 -6.51 2.87
CA ALA A 135 6.28 -5.93 1.52
C ALA A 135 5.57 -4.58 1.51
N LEU A 136 4.43 -4.47 2.21
CA LEU A 136 3.68 -3.23 2.36
C LEU A 136 4.45 -2.14 3.12
N ALA A 137 5.14 -2.50 4.21
CA ALA A 137 5.98 -1.55 4.95
C ALA A 137 7.11 -1.01 4.06
N ASN A 138 7.80 -1.89 3.33
CA ASN A 138 8.88 -1.49 2.42
C ASN A 138 8.37 -0.60 1.27
N HIS A 139 7.18 -0.88 0.75
CA HIS A 139 6.55 -0.06 -0.29
C HIS A 139 6.29 1.36 0.23
N ARG A 140 5.73 1.50 1.43
CA ARG A 140 5.50 2.81 2.05
C ARG A 140 6.76 3.60 2.31
N GLU A 141 7.82 2.96 2.82
CA GLU A 141 9.12 3.61 3.01
C GLU A 141 9.66 4.16 1.68
N ARG A 142 9.47 3.44 0.56
CA ARG A 142 9.88 3.90 -0.77
C ARG A 142 9.02 5.02 -1.31
N GLU A 143 7.70 4.97 -1.14
CA GLU A 143 6.82 6.07 -1.51
C GLU A 143 7.21 7.38 -0.80
N GLU A 144 7.54 7.30 0.50
CA GLU A 144 8.02 8.45 1.26
C GLU A 144 9.33 8.99 0.68
N CYS A 145 10.33 8.12 0.41
CA CYS A 145 11.58 8.53 -0.23
C CYS A 145 11.35 9.19 -1.60
N PHE A 146 10.44 8.66 -2.42
CA PHE A 146 10.14 9.20 -3.74
C PHE A 146 9.56 10.62 -3.68
N VAL A 147 8.64 10.86 -2.75
CA VAL A 147 8.08 12.19 -2.54
C VAL A 147 9.19 13.18 -2.20
N TYR A 148 10.12 12.82 -1.30
CA TYR A 148 11.26 13.66 -0.94
C TYR A 148 12.21 13.94 -2.13
N ASP A 149 12.61 12.91 -2.88
CA ASP A 149 13.52 13.05 -4.02
C ASP A 149 12.93 13.93 -5.13
N THR A 150 11.61 13.84 -5.33
CA THR A 150 10.89 14.68 -6.30
C THR A 150 10.86 16.15 -5.86
N PHE A 151 10.62 16.43 -4.57
CA PHE A 151 10.66 17.79 -4.04
C PHE A 151 12.06 18.42 -4.08
N GLU A 152 13.11 17.65 -3.75
CA GLU A 152 14.49 18.16 -3.81
C GLU A 152 14.95 18.44 -5.25
N SER A 153 14.60 17.60 -6.21
CA SER A 153 14.96 17.83 -7.63
C SER A 153 14.25 19.03 -8.25
N GLU A 154 13.00 19.31 -7.87
CA GLU A 154 12.23 20.48 -8.31
C GLU A 154 12.72 21.79 -7.65
N THR A 155 13.16 21.73 -6.39
CA THR A 155 13.62 22.91 -5.61
C THR A 155 15.13 23.20 -5.76
N GLY A 156 15.92 22.19 -6.10
CA GLY A 156 17.40 22.25 -6.18
C GLY A 156 17.97 22.72 -7.52
N GLY A 157 17.13 22.96 -8.54
CA GLY A 157 17.55 23.43 -9.88
C GLY A 157 17.95 24.91 -9.96
N GLY A 158 18.28 25.55 -8.84
CA GLY A 158 18.64 26.97 -8.76
C GLY A 158 20.00 27.20 -8.11
N ASP A 159 21.08 26.79 -8.78
CA ASP A 159 22.31 27.58 -9.04
C ASP A 159 23.38 26.75 -9.80
#